data_AF-A0A8T2J3G9-F1
#
_entry.id   AF-A0A8T2J3G9-F1
#
_cell.length_a   1.000
_cell.length_b   1.000
_cell.length_c   1.000
_cell.angle_alpha   90.00
_cell.angle_beta   90.00
_cell.angle_gamma   90.00
#
_symmetry.space_group_name_H-M   'P 1'
#
loop_
_entity.id
_entity.type
_entity.pdbx_description
1 polymer ?
#
loop_
_entity_poly.entity_id
_entity_poly.type
_entity_poly.pdbx_seq_one_letter_code
_entity_poly.pdbx_strand_id
1 'polypeptide(L)'
;MKPLITTSPVSLKAEGEWNADHDALISYSVAKDFPSSTWDWIGLYRVGFRHTNDYVTYAWVKDDEISFSEDCNQVYINADEIPLDGGEFLLCYHCHNLQCLAGISEPFQICPGRMLAEKKEAQEIPESFKPKDLMGFES
;
A
#
# COMPACT_ATOMS: atom_id res chain seq x y z
N MET A 1 29.94 19.09 20.77
CA MET A 1 28.70 19.32 20.00
C MET A 1 28.05 17.97 19.81
N LYS A 2 26.82 17.78 20.30
CA LYS A 2 26.09 16.52 20.18
C LYS A 2 25.56 16.49 18.74
N PRO A 3 25.78 15.44 17.94
CA PRO A 3 25.12 15.36 16.64
C PRO A 3 23.61 15.47 16.90
N LEU A 4 22.95 16.39 16.20
CA LEU A 4 21.49 16.43 16.16
C LEU A 4 21.12 15.14 15.46
N ILE A 5 20.78 14.11 16.25
CA ILE A 5 20.29 12.86 15.69
C ILE A 5 18.93 13.22 15.09
N THR A 6 18.91 13.50 13.78
CA THR A 6 17.71 13.65 12.96
C THR A 6 17.07 12.28 12.72
N THR A 7 16.96 11.46 13.77
CA THR A 7 16.20 10.22 13.72
C THR A 7 14.75 10.58 13.83
N SER A 8 13.98 10.29 12.79
CA SER A 8 12.53 10.30 12.85
C SER A 8 12.07 9.57 14.11
N PRO A 9 11.15 10.14 14.90
CA PRO A 9 10.68 9.50 16.14
C PRO A 9 9.97 8.17 15.87
N VAL A 10 9.51 7.95 14.64
CA VAL A 10 8.98 6.67 14.17
C VAL A 10 9.72 6.24 12.91
N SER A 11 10.15 4.98 12.87
CA SER A 11 10.67 4.32 11.67
C SER A 11 9.64 3.35 11.12
N LEU A 12 9.48 3.33 9.80
CA LEU A 12 8.49 2.52 9.08
C LEU A 12 9.18 1.74 7.98
N LYS A 13 8.75 0.50 7.78
CA LYS A 13 9.26 -0.36 6.71
C LYS A 13 8.17 -1.29 6.21
N ALA A 14 8.01 -1.34 4.90
CA ALA A 14 7.24 -2.38 4.24
C ALA A 14 8.02 -3.70 4.29
N GLU A 15 7.42 -4.73 4.85
CA GLU A 15 8.03 -6.07 4.91
C GLU A 15 7.60 -6.91 3.72
N GLY A 16 8.57 -7.65 3.16
CA GLY A 16 8.33 -8.55 2.03
C GLY A 16 7.98 -7.84 0.73
N GLU A 17 7.30 -8.56 -0.16
CA GLU A 17 6.79 -8.04 -1.42
C GLU A 17 5.30 -7.73 -1.27
N TRP A 18 4.90 -6.52 -1.62
CA TRP A 18 3.52 -6.06 -1.54
C TRP A 18 2.83 -6.23 -2.89
N ASN A 19 1.66 -6.85 -2.89
CA ASN A 19 0.81 -7.02 -4.05
C ASN A 19 -0.63 -7.20 -3.58
N ALA A 20 -1.59 -6.95 -4.47
CA ALA A 20 -3.01 -7.14 -4.17
C ALA A 20 -3.47 -8.61 -4.18
N ASP A 21 -2.55 -9.59 -4.17
CA ASP A 21 -2.90 -11.01 -4.05
C ASP A 21 -2.85 -11.49 -2.58
N HIS A 22 -2.08 -10.83 -1.71
CA HIS A 22 -1.82 -11.25 -0.32
C HIS A 22 -1.75 -10.07 0.66
N ASP A 23 -2.04 -10.35 1.93
CA ASP A 23 -1.94 -9.34 2.99
C ASP A 23 -0.51 -8.82 3.13
N ALA A 24 -0.40 -7.50 3.26
CA ALA A 24 0.86 -6.80 3.39
C ALA A 24 1.22 -6.59 4.86
N LEU A 25 2.51 -6.62 5.17
CA LEU A 25 3.01 -6.37 6.52
C LEU A 25 3.82 -5.09 6.57
N ILE A 26 3.55 -4.27 7.60
CA ILE A 26 4.30 -3.08 7.94
C ILE A 26 5.02 -3.35 9.25
N SER A 27 6.33 -3.22 9.26
CA SER A 27 7.12 -3.14 10.48
C SER A 27 7.36 -1.68 10.84
N TYR A 28 7.06 -1.30 12.07
CA TYR A 28 7.28 0.05 12.56
C TYR A 28 7.88 0.06 13.95
N SER A 29 8.74 1.04 14.24
CA SER A 29 9.33 1.22 15.57
C SER A 29 9.17 2.65 16.03
N VAL A 30 8.84 2.80 17.30
CA VAL A 30 8.49 4.08 17.92
C VAL A 30 9.53 4.36 19.00
N ALA A 31 10.08 5.58 19.04
CA ALA A 31 11.03 5.97 20.08
C ALA A 31 10.39 5.87 21.48
N LYS A 32 11.16 5.44 22.49
CA LYS A 32 10.66 5.20 23.86
C LYS A 32 9.94 6.40 24.50
N ASP A 33 10.31 7.62 24.13
CA ASP A 33 9.71 8.86 24.65
C ASP A 33 8.59 9.42 23.74
N PHE A 34 8.19 8.70 22.69
CA PHE A 34 7.18 9.18 21.75
C PHE A 34 5.76 8.86 22.26
N PRO A 35 4.85 9.85 22.31
CA PRO A 35 3.51 9.68 22.87
C PRO A 35 2.56 9.00 21.88
N SER A 36 2.76 7.71 21.59
CA SER A 36 1.87 6.96 20.71
C SER A 36 0.47 6.76 21.30
N SER A 37 -0.54 6.75 20.44
CA SER A 37 -1.96 6.61 20.77
C SER A 37 -2.57 5.39 20.08
N THR A 38 -3.69 4.89 20.60
CA THR A 38 -4.52 3.89 19.89
C THR A 38 -5.15 4.42 18.61
N TRP A 39 -5.23 5.75 18.48
CA TRP A 39 -5.76 6.46 17.32
C TRP A 39 -4.69 6.83 16.30
N ASP A 40 -3.46 6.37 16.52
CA ASP A 40 -2.40 6.55 15.54
C ASP A 40 -2.64 5.58 14.37
N TRP A 41 -2.32 6.05 13.18
CA TRP A 41 -2.56 5.30 11.95
C TRP A 41 -1.39 5.47 11.00
N ILE A 42 -1.12 4.43 10.21
CA ILE A 42 -0.10 4.42 9.18
C ILE A 42 -0.81 4.47 7.84
N GLY A 43 -0.64 5.57 7.12
CA GLY A 43 -1.19 5.74 5.79
C GLY A 43 -0.22 5.24 4.72
N LEU A 44 -0.76 4.57 3.69
CA LEU A 44 -0.07 4.26 2.46
C LEU A 44 -0.30 5.40 1.45
N TYR A 45 0.78 5.99 0.95
CA TYR A 45 0.72 7.10 0.00
C TYR A 45 1.48 6.75 -1.26
N ARG A 46 1.01 7.24 -2.41
CA ARG A 46 1.76 7.13 -3.65
C ARG A 46 2.90 8.15 -3.66
N VAL A 47 4.06 7.80 -4.25
CA VAL A 47 5.15 8.77 -4.39
C VAL A 47 4.67 9.97 -5.21
N GLY A 48 4.90 11.18 -4.69
CA GLY A 48 4.42 12.43 -5.29
C GLY A 48 3.05 12.90 -4.82
N PHE A 49 2.49 12.30 -3.75
CA PHE A 49 1.31 12.82 -3.07
C PHE A 49 1.50 14.30 -2.67
N ARG A 50 0.44 15.10 -2.75
CA ARG A 50 0.48 16.55 -2.44
C ARG A 50 -0.20 16.91 -1.14
N HIS A 51 -1.11 16.06 -0.68
CA HIS A 51 -1.94 16.31 0.50
C HIS A 51 -1.94 15.09 1.41
N THR A 52 -2.01 15.34 2.70
CA THR A 52 -2.14 14.30 3.74
C THR A 52 -3.43 13.47 3.62
N ASN A 53 -4.40 13.92 2.81
CA ASN A 53 -5.64 13.17 2.56
C ASN A 53 -5.61 12.39 1.23
N ASP A 54 -4.45 12.33 0.59
CA ASP A 54 -4.22 11.59 -0.67
C ASP A 54 -3.70 10.17 -0.39
N TYR A 55 -3.99 9.64 0.81
CA TYR A 55 -3.65 8.27 1.17
C TYR A 55 -4.52 7.31 0.34
N VAL A 56 -3.91 6.20 -0.05
CA VAL A 56 -4.58 5.12 -0.77
C VAL A 56 -5.36 4.23 0.20
N THR A 57 -4.69 3.86 1.29
CA THR A 57 -5.28 3.10 2.41
C THR A 57 -4.55 3.49 3.70
N TYR A 58 -5.04 3.02 4.84
CA TYR A 58 -4.46 3.22 6.16
C TYR A 58 -4.65 1.99 7.06
N ALA A 59 -3.71 1.79 7.98
CA ALA A 59 -3.78 0.76 9.03
C ALA A 59 -3.76 1.41 10.41
N TRP A 60 -4.51 0.87 11.38
CA TRP A 60 -4.47 1.34 12.75
C TRP A 60 -3.33 0.69 13.52
N VAL A 61 -2.50 1.52 14.16
CA VAL A 61 -1.23 1.10 14.79
C VAL A 61 -1.42 0.08 15.91
N LYS A 62 -2.55 0.13 16.65
CA LYS A 62 -2.83 -0.75 17.80
C LYS A 62 -3.97 -1.75 17.60
N ASP A 63 -4.87 -1.51 16.66
CA ASP A 63 -6.00 -2.41 16.40
C ASP A 63 -5.59 -3.52 15.42
N ASP A 64 -4.83 -3.17 14.38
CA ASP A 64 -4.25 -4.12 13.42
C ASP A 64 -2.86 -4.63 13.84
N GLU A 65 -2.46 -4.42 15.10
CA GLU A 65 -1.18 -4.88 15.62
C GLU A 65 -1.17 -6.40 15.79
N ILE A 66 -0.35 -7.08 14.99
CA ILE A 66 -0.21 -8.54 15.03
C ILE A 66 0.95 -8.98 15.93
N SER A 67 1.90 -8.09 16.20
CA SER A 67 3.05 -8.36 17.07
C SER A 67 3.62 -7.06 17.65
N PHE A 68 3.99 -7.12 18.93
CA PHE A 68 4.70 -6.04 19.62
C PHE A 68 5.99 -6.59 20.24
N SER A 69 7.08 -5.84 20.09
CA SER A 69 8.34 -6.09 20.78
C SER A 69 8.92 -4.76 21.26
N GLU A 70 9.89 -4.79 22.17
CA GLU A 70 10.50 -3.56 22.69
C GLU A 70 11.15 -2.69 21.59
N ASP A 71 11.47 -3.29 20.44
CA ASP A 71 12.22 -2.64 19.36
C ASP A 71 11.45 -2.52 18.04
N CYS A 72 10.40 -3.31 17.83
CA CYS A 72 9.63 -3.33 16.57
C CYS A 72 8.21 -3.88 16.76
N ASN A 73 7.23 -3.19 16.21
CA ASN A 73 5.84 -3.60 16.14
C ASN A 73 5.47 -3.90 14.68
N GLN A 74 4.43 -4.70 14.47
CA GLN A 74 3.95 -5.01 13.12
C GLN A 74 2.44 -4.88 13.02
N VAL A 75 1.99 -4.29 11.91
CA VAL A 75 0.59 -4.22 11.51
C VAL A 75 0.43 -4.81 10.11
N TYR A 76 -0.76 -5.28 9.78
CA TYR A 76 -1.07 -5.78 8.45
C TYR A 76 -2.02 -4.83 7.69
N ILE A 77 -1.99 -4.90 6.37
CA ILE A 77 -2.97 -4.30 5.47
C ILE A 77 -3.55 -5.43 4.63
N ASN A 78 -4.88 -5.51 4.58
CA ASN A 78 -5.56 -6.55 3.81
C ASN A 78 -5.25 -6.40 2.32
N ALA A 79 -5.12 -7.53 1.62
CA ALA A 79 -4.88 -7.56 0.18
C ALA A 79 -5.88 -6.69 -0.62
N ASP A 80 -7.15 -6.69 -0.22
CA ASP A 80 -8.23 -5.89 -0.83
C ASP A 80 -8.02 -4.37 -0.75
N GLU A 81 -7.20 -3.90 0.18
CA GLU A 81 -6.87 -2.48 0.35
C GLU A 81 -5.60 -2.07 -0.40
N ILE A 82 -4.83 -3.04 -0.90
CA ILE A 82 -3.60 -2.79 -1.65
C ILE A 82 -3.97 -2.41 -3.09
N PRO A 83 -3.38 -1.35 -3.65
CA PRO A 83 -3.70 -0.90 -5.00
C PRO A 83 -3.30 -1.94 -6.08
N LEU A 84 -4.27 -2.37 -6.88
CA LEU A 84 -4.12 -3.34 -7.97
C LEU A 84 -3.17 -2.87 -9.09
N ASP A 85 -3.12 -1.56 -9.37
CA ASP A 85 -2.27 -0.98 -10.42
C ASP A 85 -0.77 -1.04 -10.09
N GLY A 86 -0.42 -1.28 -8.81
CA GLY A 86 0.95 -1.21 -8.34
C GLY A 86 1.61 0.16 -8.54
N GLY A 87 2.94 0.20 -8.38
CA GLY A 87 3.76 1.40 -8.52
C GLY A 87 4.62 1.68 -7.29
N GLU A 88 5.10 2.92 -7.17
CA GLU A 88 5.96 3.33 -6.06
C GLU A 88 5.13 4.03 -4.97
N PHE A 89 5.32 3.60 -3.72
CA PHE A 89 4.57 4.04 -2.55
C PHE A 89 5.47 4.31 -1.34
N LEU A 90 4.90 4.98 -0.35
CA LEU A 90 5.51 5.40 0.91
C LEU A 90 4.55 5.07 2.05
N LEU A 91 5.09 4.75 3.23
CA LEU A 91 4.32 4.67 4.46
C LEU A 91 4.54 5.95 5.28
N CYS A 92 3.48 6.47 5.85
CA CYS A 92 3.51 7.68 6.68
C CYS A 92 2.78 7.43 8.00
N TYR A 93 3.47 7.61 9.12
CA TYR A 93 2.89 7.47 10.45
C TYR A 93 2.27 8.79 10.88
N HIS A 94 0.97 8.78 11.14
CA HIS A 94 0.23 9.91 11.69
C HIS A 94 -0.01 9.70 13.18
N CYS A 95 0.56 10.61 13.96
CA CYS A 95 0.29 10.66 15.39
C CYS A 95 -0.93 11.53 15.65
N HIS A 96 -1.97 10.92 16.20
CA HIS A 96 -3.20 11.61 16.55
C HIS A 96 -2.98 12.63 17.66
N ASN A 97 -2.17 12.27 18.67
CA ASN A 97 -1.89 13.13 19.81
C ASN A 97 -1.18 14.43 19.43
N LEU A 98 -0.27 14.36 18.46
CA LEU A 98 0.50 15.51 17.96
C LEU A 98 -0.12 16.14 16.70
N GLN A 99 -1.15 15.51 16.13
CA GLN A 99 -1.75 15.84 14.83
C GLN A 99 -0.70 16.09 13.74
N CYS A 100 0.37 15.31 13.76
CA CYS A 100 1.51 15.49 12.87
C CYS A 100 1.98 14.16 12.30
N LEU A 101 2.72 14.25 11.20
CA LEU A 101 3.42 13.12 10.65
C LEU A 101 4.71 12.89 11.46
N ALA A 102 4.85 11.69 12.03
CA ALA A 102 5.94 11.35 12.94
C ALA A 102 7.04 10.50 12.28
N GLY A 103 6.75 9.89 11.13
CA GLY A 103 7.71 9.09 10.40
C GLY A 103 7.25 8.85 8.96
N ILE A 104 8.23 8.73 8.06
CA ILE A 104 8.02 8.34 6.66
C ILE A 104 8.98 7.18 6.39
N SER A 105 8.51 6.14 5.70
CA SER A 105 9.37 5.05 5.22
C SER A 105 10.17 5.49 3.99
N GLU A 106 11.17 4.69 3.64
CA GLU A 106 11.73 4.76 2.29
C GLU A 106 10.66 4.37 1.24
N PRO A 107 10.75 4.90 0.01
CA PRO A 107 9.88 4.49 -1.08
C PRO A 107 10.10 3.01 -1.42
N PHE A 108 9.00 2.30 -1.67
CA PHE A 108 9.00 0.90 -2.04
C PHE A 108 8.03 0.64 -3.18
N GLN A 109 8.26 -0.45 -3.91
CA GLN A 109 7.45 -0.82 -5.06
C GLN A 109 6.39 -1.84 -4.65
N ILE A 110 5.13 -1.55 -4.98
CA ILE A 110 4.02 -2.50 -4.90
C ILE A 110 3.84 -3.12 -6.28
N CYS A 111 3.85 -4.45 -6.34
CA CYS A 111 3.62 -5.20 -7.56
C CYS A 111 2.12 -5.14 -7.94
N PRO A 112 1.78 -4.94 -9.23
CA PRO A 112 0.40 -4.98 -9.67
C PRO A 112 -0.19 -6.37 -9.45
N GLY A 113 -1.45 -6.42 -9.00
CA GLY A 113 -2.15 -7.68 -8.75
C GLY A 113 -2.38 -8.49 -10.03
N ARG A 114 -2.29 -9.82 -9.95
CA ARG A 114 -2.41 -10.69 -11.14
C ARG A 114 -3.77 -10.62 -11.82
N MET A 115 -4.82 -10.21 -11.10
CA MET A 115 -6.15 -9.97 -11.68
C MET A 115 -6.17 -8.91 -12.79
N LEU A 116 -5.21 -7.98 -12.83
CA LEU A 116 -5.08 -7.03 -13.93
C LEU A 116 -4.42 -7.64 -15.17
N ALA A 117 -3.58 -8.67 -15.00
CA ALA A 117 -2.88 -9.34 -16.10
C ALA A 117 -3.84 -10.21 -16.93
N GLU A 118 -4.74 -10.95 -16.30
CA GLU A 118 -5.73 -11.77 -17.02
C GLU A 118 -6.74 -10.93 -17.82
N LYS A 119 -7.01 -9.70 -17.40
CA LYS A 119 -7.92 -8.81 -18.14
C LYS A 119 -7.29 -8.21 -19.41
N LYS A 120 -5.96 -8.21 -19.54
CA LYS A 120 -5.28 -7.82 -20.79
C LYS A 120 -5.21 -8.95 -21.80
N GLU A 121 -5.07 -10.20 -21.35
CA GLU A 121 -5.07 -11.37 -22.26
C GLU A 121 -6.47 -11.76 -22.76
N ALA A 122 -7.53 -11.48 -22.00
CA ALA A 122 -8.91 -11.79 -22.42
C ALA A 122 -9.48 -10.86 -23.52
N GLN A 123 -8.72 -9.85 -23.98
CA GLN A 123 -9.16 -8.90 -25.01
C GLN A 123 -8.33 -8.97 -26.30
N GLU A 124 -7.82 -10.15 -26.66
CA GLU A 124 -7.27 -10.44 -27.98
C GLU A 124 -7.99 -11.65 -28.62
N ILE A 125 -9.29 -11.51 -28.89
CA ILE A 125 -9.94 -12.34 -29.91
C ILE A 125 -9.76 -11.66 -31.27
N PRO A 126 -9.00 -12.22 -32.24
CA PRO A 126 -9.01 -11.67 -33.59
C PRO A 126 -10.41 -11.84 -34.20
N GLU A 127 -11.00 -10.74 -34.70
CA GLU A 127 -12.27 -10.67 -35.45
C GLU A 127 -12.22 -11.42 -36.80
N SER A 128 -11.60 -12.60 -36.88
CA SER A 128 -11.44 -13.36 -38.13
C SER A 128 -12.53 -14.41 -38.38
N PHE A 129 -13.51 -14.58 -37.50
CA PHE A 129 -14.63 -15.50 -37.71
C PHE A 129 -15.93 -14.75 -38.01
N LYS A 130 -15.99 -14.08 -39.17
CA LYS A 130 -17.27 -13.82 -39.83
C LYS A 130 -17.57 -14.96 -40.80
N PRO A 131 -18.69 -15.70 -40.66
CA PRO A 131 -19.15 -16.58 -41.72
C PRO A 131 -19.52 -15.74 -42.95
N LYS A 132 -18.69 -15.89 -43.97
CA LYS A 132 -18.89 -15.49 -45.37
C LYS A 132 -20.27 -15.86 -45.90
N ASP A 133 -20.80 -14.93 -46.68
CA ASP A 133 -22.06 -14.92 -47.44
C ASP A 133 -22.64 -16.29 -47.79
N LEU A 134 -23.87 -16.54 -47.32
CA LEU A 134 -24.81 -17.40 -48.04
C LEU A 134 -25.84 -16.49 -48.73
N MET A 135 -25.47 -16.09 -49.94
CA MET A 135 -26.34 -15.46 -50.92
C MET A 135 -27.62 -16.27 -51.12
N GLY A 136 -28.70 -15.55 -51.40
CA GLY A 136 -30.04 -16.09 -51.56
C GLY A 136 -30.20 -17.10 -52.69
N PHE A 137 -31.29 -17.85 -52.58
CA PHE A 137 -32.03 -18.36 -53.71
C PHE A 137 -33.51 -18.07 -53.43
N GLU A 138 -33.99 -16.94 -53.94
CA GLU A 138 -35.36 -16.83 -54.40
C GLU A 138 -35.43 -17.56 -55.75
N SER A 139 -36.32 -18.54 -55.87
CA SER A 139 -37.10 -18.92 -57.07
C SER A 139 -37.99 -20.12 -56.71
#